data_AF-A0A352QUW1-F1
#
_entry.id   AF-A0A352QUW1-F1
#
_cell.length_a   1.000
_cell.length_b   1.000
_cell.length_c   1.000
_cell.angle_alpha   90.00
_cell.angle_beta   90.00
_cell.angle_gamma   90.00
#
_symmetry.space_group_name_H-M   'P 1'
#
loop_
_entity.id
_entity.type
_entity.pdbx_description
1 polymer ?
#
loop_
_entity_poly.entity_id
_entity_poly.type
_entity_poly.pdbx_seq_one_letter_code
_entity_poly.pdbx_strand_id
1 'polypeptide(L)' 'MTPAFSLAGISKRYPDFSLRDVSLTLPEGQVMGLVGVNGAG' A
#
# COMPACT_ATOMS: atom_id res chain seq x y z
N MET A 1 -3.02 -1.45 19.51
CA MET A 1 -1.90 -2.05 18.75
C MET A 1 -1.08 -0.91 18.18
N THR A 2 0.23 -0.89 18.41
CA THR A 2 1.12 0.15 17.87
C THR A 2 1.43 -0.16 16.41
N PRO A 3 1.24 0.79 15.47
CA PRO A 3 1.61 0.58 14.08
C PRO A 3 3.13 0.70 13.91
N ALA A 4 3.74 -0.24 13.19
CA ALA A 4 5.11 -0.10 12.70
C ALA A 4 5.17 0.99 11.62
N PHE A 5 4.15 1.04 10.75
CA PHE A 5 3.92 2.18 9.86
C PHE A 5 2.45 2.27 9.42
N SER A 6 2.07 3.46 8.96
CA SER A 6 0.76 3.72 8.36
C SER A 6 0.90 4.67 7.16
N LEU A 7 0.08 4.41 6.14
CA LEU A 7 -0.03 5.19 4.92
C LEU A 7 -1.52 5.50 4.71
N ALA A 8 -1.82 6.73 4.30
CA ALA A 8 -3.19 7.15 4.01
C ALA A 8 -3.23 7.94 2.71
N GLY A 9 -4.18 7.60 1.85
CA GLY A 9 -4.48 8.33 0.62
C GLY A 9 -3.33 8.38 -0.40
N ILE A 10 -2.44 7.39 -0.39
CA ILE A 10 -1.28 7.38 -1.27
C ILE A 10 -1.73 7.17 -2.70
N SER A 11 -1.38 8.14 -3.55
CA SER A 11 -1.66 8.09 -4.98
C SER A 11 -0.38 8.34 -5.76
N LYS A 12 -0.18 7.60 -6.85
CA LYS A 12 0.95 7.75 -7.76
C LYS A 12 0.46 7.59 -9.19
N ARG A 13 0.87 8.50 -10.07
CA ARG A 13 0.49 8.46 -11.48
C ARG A 13 1.73 8.40 -12.37
N TYR A 14 1.66 7.51 -13.34
CA TYR A 14 2.51 7.38 -14.51
C TYR A 14 1.62 7.54 -15.76
N PRO A 15 2.17 7.67 -16.98
CA PRO A 15 1.37 7.80 -18.20
C PRO A 15 0.33 6.69 -18.37
N ASP A 16 0.73 5.43 -18.19
CA ASP A 16 -0.10 4.26 -18.47
C ASP A 16 -0.62 3.55 -17.21
N PHE A 17 -0.27 4.04 -16.02
CA PHE A 17 -0.58 3.39 -14.75
C PHE A 17 -0.86 4.41 -13.64
N SER A 18 -1.78 4.06 -12.74
CA SER A 18 -2.03 4.87 -11.56
C SER A 18 -2.38 4.02 -10.34
N LEU A 19 -1.64 4.24 -9.26
CA LEU A 19 -2.04 3.88 -7.90
C LEU A 19 -2.96 4.98 -7.35
N ARG A 20 -4.12 4.62 -6.81
CA ARG A 20 -5.14 5.58 -6.37
C ARG A 20 -5.58 5.28 -4.95
N ASP A 21 -5.48 6.30 -4.10
CA ASP A 21 -6.06 6.32 -2.75
C ASP A 21 -5.75 5.09 -1.90
N VAL A 22 -4.50 4.65 -1.91
CA VAL A 22 -4.07 3.48 -1.16
C VAL A 22 -3.78 3.87 0.29
N SER A 23 -4.49 3.20 1.20
CA SER A 23 -4.31 3.33 2.64
C SER A 23 -4.02 1.97 3.23
N LEU A 24 -2.96 1.86 4.02
CA LEU A 24 -2.57 0.60 4.67
C LEU A 24 -1.84 0.86 5.98
N THR A 25 -2.00 -0.06 6.94
CA THR A 25 -1.36 0.01 8.25
C THR A 25 -0.75 -1.34 8.58
N LEU A 26 0.55 -1.37 8.90
CA LEU A 26 1.22 -2.56 9.40
C LEU A 26 1.38 -2.45 10.92
N PRO A 27 0.76 -3.35 11.71
CA PRO A 27 1.02 -3.42 13.14
C PRO A 27 2.44 -3.91 13.45
N GLU A 28 3.01 -3.47 14.58
CA GLU A 28 4.29 -3.99 15.07
C GLU A 28 4.24 -5.51 15.29
N GLY A 29 5.33 -6.19 14.93
CA GLY A 29 5.49 -7.64 15.09
C GLY A 29 4.74 -8.50 14.07
N GLN A 30 4.14 -7.91 13.03
CA GLN A 30 3.43 -8.64 11.97
C GLN A 30 4.19 -8.63 10.64
N VAL A 31 3.91 -9.62 9.81
CA VAL A 31 4.38 -9.72 8.42
C VAL A 31 3.17 -9.54 7.50
N MET A 32 3.27 -8.61 6.53
CA MET A 32 2.23 -8.35 5.54
C MET A 32 2.69 -8.79 4.16
N GLY A 33 1.88 -9.66 3.52
CA GLY A 33 2.03 -10.00 2.11
C GLY A 33 1.09 -9.15 1.26
N LEU A 34 1.62 -8.52 0.21
CA LEU A 34 0.83 -7.85 -0.82
C LEU A 34 0.80 -8.75 -2.07
N VAL A 35 -0.39 -9.07 -2.56
CA VAL A 35 -0.58 -9.95 -3.72
C VAL A 35 -1.44 -9.26 -4.76
N GLY A 36 -1.00 -9.32 -6.01
CA GLY A 36 -1.70 -8.74 -7.15
C GLY A 36 -1.17 -9.29 -8.46
N VAL A 37 -1.94 -9.07 -9.53
CA VAL A 37 -1.52 -9.36 -10.90
C VAL A 37 -0.36 -8.44 -11.32
N ASN A 38 0.35 -8.80 -12.39
CA ASN A 38 1.39 -7.94 -12.97
C ASN A 38 0.82 -6.55 -13.29
N GLY A 39 1.45 -5.51 -12.74
CA GLY A 39 1.01 -4.12 -12.90
C GLY A 39 -0.08 -3.64 -11.94
N ALA A 40 -0.39 -4.38 -10.86
CA ALA A 40 -1.40 -3.99 -9.87
C ALA A 40 -1.00 -2.83 -8.94
N GLY A 41 0.29 -2.45 -8.92
CA GLY A 41 0.85 -1.48 -7.98
C GLY A 41 2.11 -0.83 -8.52
#